data_AF-L1QKQ0-F1
#
_entry.id   AF-L1QKQ0-F1
#
_cell.length_a   1.000
_cell.length_b   1.000
_cell.length_c   1.000
_cell.angle_alpha   90.00
_cell.angle_beta   90.00
_cell.angle_gamma   90.00
#
_symmetry.space_group_name_H-M   'P 1'
#
loop_
_entity.id
_entity.type
_entity.pdbx_description
1 polymer ?
#
loop_
_entity_poly.entity_id
_entity_poly.type
_entity_poly.pdbx_seq_one_letter_code
_entity_poly.pdbx_strand_id
1 'polypeptide(L)'
;MKEDCIKSYEDLTYYGITFTFPDDSILFFDNLIGYLNTLDKLDKENIVKTSQYNNFISNLNTAIDNFTPLLEDLRPAIEKIREDSRSLDVILEDIASKESKFADVKKAFSYSSIPENCVSYYNSLNSTFKLYSTYLNTLKIAVIYEKSSSGYESNKQDIDKNYSNAYSKLKDVQTSLDTLKNSID
;
A
#
# COMPACT_ATOMS: atom_id res chain seq x y z
N MET A 1 4.82 31.33 35.62
CA MET A 1 5.77 30.73 36.59
C MET A 1 7.09 31.47 36.65
N LYS A 2 7.93 31.50 35.59
CA LYS A 2 9.18 32.31 35.56
C LYS A 2 8.91 33.80 35.86
N GLU A 3 7.96 34.39 35.16
CA GLU A 3 7.59 35.80 35.33
C GLU A 3 7.02 36.09 36.72
N ASP A 4 6.24 35.16 37.29
CA ASP A 4 5.69 35.29 38.65
C ASP A 4 6.79 35.26 39.72
N CYS A 5 7.84 34.46 39.51
CA CYS A 5 9.02 34.43 40.38
C CYS A 5 9.82 35.73 40.29
N ILE A 6 10.06 36.24 39.07
CA ILE A 6 10.76 37.52 38.86
C ILE A 6 9.99 38.65 39.55
N LYS A 7 8.68 38.71 39.32
CA LYS A 7 7.80 39.70 39.95
C LYS A 7 7.80 39.60 41.48
N SER A 8 7.82 38.40 42.03
CA SER A 8 7.90 38.21 43.49
C SER A 8 9.21 38.77 44.08
N TYR A 9 10.32 38.69 43.35
CA TYR A 9 11.60 39.29 43.76
C TYR A 9 11.57 40.81 43.63
N GLU A 10 10.96 41.34 42.56
CA GLU A 10 10.73 42.78 42.40
C GLU A 10 9.88 43.32 43.55
N ASP A 11 8.85 42.61 43.98
CA ASP A 11 7.95 43.05 45.05
C ASP A 11 8.65 43.13 46.43
N LEU A 12 9.70 42.33 46.67
CA LEU A 12 10.51 42.40 47.89
C LEU A 12 11.28 43.72 48.04
N THR A 13 11.54 44.42 46.92
CA THR A 13 12.21 45.72 46.95
C THR A 13 11.37 46.79 47.66
N TYR A 14 10.03 46.71 47.58
CA TYR A 14 9.12 47.60 48.33
C TYR A 14 9.23 47.44 49.85
N TYR A 15 9.75 46.30 50.31
CA TYR A 15 9.99 46.01 51.73
C TYR A 15 11.44 46.26 52.16
N GLY A 16 12.25 46.91 51.30
CA GLY A 16 13.64 47.25 51.60
C GLY A 16 14.63 46.10 51.43
N ILE A 17 14.21 44.98 50.83
CA ILE A 17 15.05 43.82 50.54
C ILE A 17 15.52 43.90 49.08
N THR A 18 16.80 44.19 48.86
CA THR A 18 17.38 44.33 47.51
C THR A 18 18.10 43.06 47.07
N PHE A 19 17.33 42.06 46.62
CA PHE A 19 17.86 40.90 45.89
C PHE A 19 17.30 40.90 44.47
N THR A 20 18.16 40.65 43.49
CA THR A 20 17.73 40.40 42.11
C THR A 20 17.47 38.91 41.93
N PHE A 21 16.51 38.58 41.07
CA PHE A 21 16.33 37.20 40.66
C PHE A 21 17.60 36.71 39.93
N PRO A 22 18.22 35.59 40.34
CA PRO A 22 19.54 35.22 39.82
C PRO A 22 19.53 34.93 38.32
N ASP A 23 20.52 35.43 37.59
CA ASP A 23 20.66 35.19 36.14
C ASP A 23 20.77 33.70 35.79
N ASP A 24 21.46 32.91 36.62
CA ASP A 24 21.53 31.44 36.47
C ASP A 24 20.14 30.79 36.55
N SER A 25 19.23 31.36 37.37
CA SER A 25 17.85 30.88 37.46
C SER A 25 17.03 31.30 36.24
N ILE A 26 17.27 32.49 35.68
CA ILE A 26 16.66 32.93 34.41
C ILE A 26 17.07 31.95 33.29
N LEU A 27 18.36 31.67 33.17
CA LEU A 27 18.92 30.75 32.18
C LEU A 27 18.36 29.33 32.36
N PHE A 28 18.24 28.86 33.61
CA PHE A 28 17.62 27.58 33.91
C PHE A 28 16.17 27.51 33.42
N PHE A 29 15.34 28.53 33.71
CA PHE A 29 13.94 28.55 33.27
C PHE A 29 13.81 28.64 31.75
N ASP A 30 14.67 29.42 31.09
CA ASP A 30 14.67 29.50 29.62
C ASP A 30 15.04 28.17 28.97
N ASN A 31 16.06 27.49 29.50
CA ASN A 31 16.44 26.15 29.05
C ASN A 31 15.32 25.12 29.30
N LEU A 32 14.67 25.18 30.47
CA LEU A 32 13.54 24.30 30.79
C LEU A 32 12.37 24.52 29.84
N ILE A 33 11.97 25.78 29.59
CA ILE A 33 10.90 26.12 28.64
C ILE A 33 11.27 25.63 27.23
N GLY A 34 12.52 25.86 26.80
CA GLY A 34 13.02 25.38 25.51
C GLY A 34 12.97 23.85 25.37
N TYR A 35 13.35 23.13 26.42
CA TYR A 35 13.25 21.68 26.48
C TYR A 35 11.80 21.20 26.40
N LEU A 36 10.89 21.78 27.18
CA LEU A 36 9.45 21.43 27.18
C LEU A 36 8.82 21.67 25.80
N ASN A 37 9.16 22.78 25.13
CA ASN A 37 8.70 23.08 23.77
C ASN A 37 9.22 22.06 22.75
N THR A 38 10.46 21.61 22.91
CA THR A 38 11.05 20.56 22.07
C THR A 38 10.32 19.23 22.24
N LEU A 39 9.98 18.86 23.49
CA LEU A 39 9.19 17.66 23.77
C LEU A 39 7.80 17.72 23.14
N ASP A 40 7.08 18.84 23.28
CA ASP A 40 5.75 19.02 22.67
C ASP A 40 5.81 18.91 21.14
N LYS A 41 6.84 19.48 20.51
CA LYS A 41 7.07 19.34 19.07
C LYS A 41 7.30 17.88 18.66
N LEU A 42 8.16 17.16 19.38
CA LEU A 42 8.44 15.75 19.10
C LEU A 42 7.19 14.87 19.24
N ASP A 43 6.36 15.14 20.25
CA ASP A 43 5.11 14.42 20.46
C ASP A 43 4.14 14.61 19.29
N LYS A 44 3.95 15.87 18.86
CA LYS A 44 3.14 16.19 17.67
C LYS A 44 3.66 15.53 16.40
N GLU A 45 4.97 15.54 16.18
CA GLU A 45 5.60 14.86 15.04
C GLU A 45 5.37 13.35 15.07
N ASN A 46 5.45 12.72 16.25
CA ASN A 46 5.18 11.29 16.41
C ASN A 46 3.72 10.95 16.13
N ILE A 47 2.76 11.74 16.63
CA ILE A 47 1.33 11.54 16.34
C ILE A 47 1.06 11.58 14.84
N VAL A 48 1.66 12.54 14.13
CA VAL A 48 1.51 12.65 12.66
C VAL A 48 2.11 11.42 11.96
N LYS A 49 3.31 10.99 12.34
CA LYS A 49 3.96 9.80 11.76
C LYS A 49 3.13 8.53 11.99
N THR A 50 2.62 8.33 13.20
CA THR A 50 1.75 7.19 13.53
C THR A 50 0.46 7.22 12.71
N SER A 51 -0.17 8.38 12.57
CA SER A 51 -1.38 8.51 11.74
C SER A 51 -1.11 8.21 10.27
N GLN A 52 -0.01 8.71 9.71
CA GLN A 52 0.40 8.42 8.33
C GLN A 52 0.68 6.93 8.11
N TYR A 53 1.37 6.28 9.04
CA TYR A 53 1.61 4.84 9.02
C TYR A 53 0.30 4.04 9.02
N ASN A 54 -0.59 4.31 9.97
CA ASN A 54 -1.86 3.60 10.08
C ASN A 54 -2.73 3.78 8.83
N ASN A 55 -2.78 4.99 8.28
CA ASN A 55 -3.53 5.27 7.04
C ASN A 55 -2.92 4.51 5.85
N PHE A 56 -1.59 4.48 5.74
CA PHE A 56 -0.92 3.72 4.68
C PHE A 56 -1.23 2.22 4.78
N ILE A 57 -1.10 1.62 5.96
CA ILE A 57 -1.38 0.19 6.16
C ILE A 57 -2.86 -0.13 5.87
N SER A 58 -3.78 0.73 6.28
CA SER A 58 -5.21 0.57 5.95
C SER A 58 -5.46 0.60 4.44
N ASN A 59 -4.84 1.54 3.72
CA ASN A 59 -4.95 1.61 2.26
C ASN A 59 -4.29 0.42 1.56
N LEU A 60 -3.15 -0.05 2.08
CA LEU A 60 -2.45 -1.24 1.59
C LEU A 60 -3.33 -2.49 1.70
N ASN A 61 -3.90 -2.72 2.89
CA ASN A 61 -4.81 -3.85 3.12
C ASN A 61 -6.06 -3.75 2.23
N THR A 62 -6.64 -2.56 2.12
CA THR A 62 -7.78 -2.33 1.21
C THR A 62 -7.43 -2.63 -0.25
N ALA A 63 -6.24 -2.27 -0.70
CA ALA A 63 -5.78 -2.59 -2.06
C ALA A 63 -5.59 -4.10 -2.24
N ILE A 64 -5.01 -4.79 -1.25
CA ILE A 64 -4.84 -6.25 -1.25
C ILE A 64 -6.19 -6.97 -1.27
N ASP A 65 -7.15 -6.52 -0.47
CA ASP A 65 -8.49 -7.12 -0.37
C ASP A 65 -9.27 -6.95 -1.66
N ASN A 66 -9.18 -5.79 -2.30
CA ASN A 66 -9.82 -5.57 -3.60
C ASN A 66 -9.11 -6.27 -4.76
N PHE A 67 -7.79 -6.50 -4.63
CA PHE A 67 -6.98 -7.17 -5.63
C PHE A 67 -7.14 -8.69 -5.60
N THR A 68 -7.21 -9.30 -4.41
CA THR A 68 -7.20 -10.75 -4.21
C THR A 68 -8.30 -11.47 -5.02
N PRO A 69 -9.56 -11.01 -5.05
CA PRO A 69 -10.63 -11.63 -5.86
C PRO A 69 -10.34 -11.64 -7.37
N LEU A 70 -9.48 -10.75 -7.88
CA LEU A 70 -9.13 -10.69 -9.29
C LEU A 70 -8.16 -11.81 -9.72
N LEU A 71 -7.61 -12.55 -8.75
CA LEU A 71 -6.71 -13.70 -8.97
C LEU A 71 -7.46 -15.03 -9.16
N GLU A 72 -8.76 -14.95 -9.42
CA GLU A 72 -9.60 -16.10 -9.77
C GLU A 72 -8.96 -16.97 -10.86
N ASP A 73 -8.99 -18.28 -10.66
CA ASP A 73 -8.50 -19.25 -11.63
C ASP A 73 -9.54 -19.53 -12.71
N LEU A 74 -9.25 -19.08 -13.93
CA LEU A 74 -10.15 -19.20 -15.09
C LEU A 74 -10.06 -20.55 -15.81
N ARG A 75 -9.20 -21.48 -15.37
CA ARG A 75 -9.11 -22.84 -15.96
C ARG A 75 -10.46 -23.53 -16.06
N PRO A 76 -11.26 -23.64 -14.98
CA PRO A 76 -12.53 -24.37 -15.03
C PRO A 76 -13.54 -23.71 -15.98
N ALA A 77 -13.52 -22.38 -16.07
CA ALA A 77 -14.40 -21.63 -16.96
C ALA A 77 -14.06 -21.90 -18.43
N ILE A 78 -12.77 -21.93 -18.78
CA ILE A 78 -12.29 -22.23 -20.13
C ILE A 78 -12.58 -23.68 -20.51
N GLU A 79 -12.32 -24.64 -19.61
CA GLU A 79 -12.64 -26.06 -19.83
C GLU A 79 -14.13 -26.24 -20.13
N LYS A 80 -14.99 -25.63 -19.32
CA LYS A 80 -16.45 -25.69 -19.52
C LYS A 80 -16.90 -25.02 -20.83
N ILE A 81 -16.24 -23.95 -21.28
CA ILE A 81 -16.55 -23.33 -22.58
C ILE A 81 -16.24 -24.28 -23.74
N ARG A 82 -15.15 -25.05 -23.64
CA ARG A 82 -14.79 -26.07 -24.63
C ARG A 82 -15.82 -27.19 -24.67
N GLU A 83 -16.19 -27.73 -23.50
CA GLU A 83 -17.20 -28.79 -23.38
C GLU A 83 -18.55 -28.38 -23.98
N ASP A 84 -19.00 -27.17 -23.64
CA ASP A 84 -20.28 -26.63 -24.09
C ASP A 84 -20.22 -26.06 -25.53
N SER A 85 -19.07 -26.08 -26.21
CA SER A 85 -18.84 -25.45 -27.51
C SER A 85 -19.29 -23.98 -27.57
N ARG A 86 -19.07 -23.23 -26.48
CA ARG A 86 -19.43 -21.81 -26.35
C ARG A 86 -18.35 -20.90 -26.92
N SER A 87 -18.69 -19.63 -27.15
CA SER A 87 -17.69 -18.63 -27.56
C SER A 87 -16.74 -18.29 -26.41
N LEU A 88 -15.45 -18.19 -26.73
CA LEU A 88 -14.40 -17.66 -25.83
C LEU A 88 -14.52 -16.15 -25.59
N ASP A 89 -15.43 -15.45 -26.28
CA ASP A 89 -15.69 -14.02 -26.05
C ASP A 89 -16.04 -13.71 -24.59
N VAL A 90 -16.75 -14.62 -23.91
CA VAL A 90 -17.10 -14.47 -22.50
C VAL A 90 -15.85 -14.38 -21.62
N ILE A 91 -14.79 -15.11 -21.95
CA ILE A 91 -13.50 -15.04 -21.23
C ILE A 91 -12.78 -13.73 -21.53
N LEU A 92 -12.83 -13.25 -22.78
CA LEU A 92 -12.24 -11.97 -23.15
C LEU A 92 -12.94 -10.79 -22.46
N GLU A 93 -14.27 -10.85 -22.34
CA GLU A 93 -15.07 -9.89 -21.58
C GLU A 93 -14.72 -9.91 -20.08
N ASP A 94 -14.57 -11.10 -19.50
CA ASP A 94 -14.15 -11.24 -18.10
C ASP A 94 -12.71 -10.72 -17.87
N ILE A 95 -11.78 -11.01 -18.77
CA ILE A 95 -10.42 -10.44 -18.74
C ILE A 95 -10.48 -8.91 -18.81
N ALA A 96 -11.29 -8.34 -19.71
CA ALA A 96 -11.44 -6.89 -19.83
C ALA A 96 -12.05 -6.26 -18.55
N SER A 97 -13.04 -6.92 -17.95
CA SER A 97 -13.61 -6.53 -16.66
C SER A 97 -12.56 -6.55 -15.54
N LYS A 98 -11.73 -7.60 -15.48
CA LYS A 98 -10.60 -7.70 -14.56
C LYS A 98 -9.54 -6.62 -14.81
N GLU A 99 -9.19 -6.32 -16.06
CA GLU A 99 -8.29 -5.21 -16.44
C GLU A 99 -8.82 -3.86 -15.91
N SER A 100 -10.13 -3.59 -16.06
CA SER A 100 -10.75 -2.36 -15.56
C SER A 100 -10.71 -2.28 -14.03
N LYS A 101 -11.18 -3.31 -13.32
CA LYS A 101 -11.17 -3.35 -11.85
C LYS A 101 -9.75 -3.23 -11.30
N PHE A 102 -8.80 -3.86 -11.96
CA PHE A 102 -7.38 -3.77 -11.60
C PHE A 102 -6.83 -2.35 -11.77
N ALA A 103 -7.21 -1.65 -12.83
CA ALA A 103 -6.84 -0.25 -13.01
C ALA A 103 -7.39 0.64 -11.88
N ASP A 104 -8.61 0.38 -11.44
CA ASP A 104 -9.22 1.08 -10.30
C ASP A 104 -8.46 0.83 -8.99
N VAL A 105 -8.09 -0.43 -8.71
CA VAL A 105 -7.26 -0.78 -7.54
C VAL A 105 -5.92 -0.05 -7.57
N LYS A 106 -5.20 -0.07 -8.71
CA LYS A 106 -3.92 0.64 -8.86
C LYS A 106 -4.08 2.13 -8.62
N LYS A 107 -5.12 2.73 -9.21
CA LYS A 107 -5.40 4.15 -9.09
C LYS A 107 -5.69 4.52 -7.63
N ALA A 108 -6.55 3.77 -6.95
CA ALA A 108 -6.86 3.99 -5.53
C ALA A 108 -5.59 3.93 -4.66
N PHE A 109 -4.72 2.94 -4.87
CA PHE A 109 -3.50 2.80 -4.08
C PHE A 109 -2.47 3.92 -4.37
N SER A 110 -2.38 4.39 -5.61
CA SER A 110 -1.40 5.41 -6.04
C SER A 110 -1.55 6.78 -5.37
N TYR A 111 -2.73 7.09 -4.79
CA TYR A 111 -2.98 8.34 -4.08
C TYR A 111 -2.53 8.34 -2.62
N SER A 112 -1.98 7.22 -2.12
CA SER A 112 -1.53 7.13 -0.73
C SER A 112 -0.19 7.85 -0.53
N SER A 113 -0.11 8.73 0.47
CA SER A 113 1.19 9.18 0.98
C SER A 113 1.94 7.98 1.54
N ILE A 114 3.22 7.86 1.21
CA ILE A 114 4.05 6.70 1.57
C ILE A 114 4.98 7.12 2.72
N PRO A 115 4.80 6.60 3.94
CA PRO A 115 5.75 6.77 5.02
C PRO A 115 7.12 6.17 4.67
N GLU A 116 8.19 6.76 5.18
CA GLU A 116 9.57 6.36 4.86
C GLU A 116 9.86 4.87 5.15
N ASN A 117 9.31 4.35 6.25
CA ASN A 117 9.44 2.95 6.66
C ASN A 117 8.53 1.98 5.90
N CYS A 118 7.68 2.47 4.99
CA CYS A 118 6.70 1.67 4.25
C CYS A 118 7.00 1.52 2.75
N VAL A 119 8.11 2.10 2.28
CA VAL A 119 8.53 2.06 0.87
C VAL A 119 8.69 0.62 0.35
N SER A 120 9.17 -0.30 1.20
CA SER A 120 9.29 -1.72 0.86
C SER A 120 7.94 -2.34 0.51
N TYR A 121 6.91 -2.15 1.34
CA TYR A 121 5.56 -2.66 1.11
C TYR A 121 4.94 -2.10 -0.16
N TYR A 122 5.09 -0.78 -0.38
CA TYR A 122 4.65 -0.11 -1.60
C TYR A 122 5.30 -0.72 -2.86
N ASN A 123 6.62 -0.93 -2.81
CA ASN A 123 7.37 -1.51 -3.92
C ASN A 123 6.99 -2.97 -4.17
N SER A 124 6.78 -3.75 -3.11
CA SER A 124 6.33 -5.13 -3.18
C SER A 124 4.97 -5.23 -3.86
N LEU A 125 3.97 -4.46 -3.42
CA LEU A 125 2.63 -4.47 -4.05
C LEU A 125 2.69 -4.04 -5.52
N ASN A 126 3.46 -3.00 -5.84
CA ASN A 126 3.66 -2.57 -7.23
C ASN A 126 4.36 -3.63 -8.09
N SER A 127 5.25 -4.43 -7.50
CA SER A 127 5.88 -5.55 -8.20
C SER A 127 4.85 -6.66 -8.47
N THR A 128 3.99 -6.98 -7.49
CA THR A 128 2.85 -7.89 -7.68
C THR A 128 1.92 -7.39 -8.79
N PHE A 129 1.61 -6.09 -8.82
CA PHE A 129 0.78 -5.49 -9.88
C PHE A 129 1.40 -5.64 -11.27
N LYS A 130 2.73 -5.49 -11.41
CA LYS A 130 3.41 -5.72 -12.70
C LYS A 130 3.32 -7.18 -13.15
N LEU A 131 3.48 -8.12 -12.22
CA LEU A 131 3.29 -9.55 -12.50
C LEU A 131 1.87 -9.83 -12.97
N TYR A 132 0.86 -9.19 -12.37
CA TYR A 132 -0.54 -9.38 -12.74
C TYR A 132 -0.87 -8.82 -14.11
N SER A 133 -0.34 -7.64 -14.48
CA SER A 133 -0.42 -7.14 -15.85
C SER A 133 0.17 -8.13 -16.86
N THR A 134 1.27 -8.76 -16.51
CA THR A 134 1.92 -9.77 -17.36
C THR A 134 1.03 -11.02 -17.50
N TYR A 135 0.44 -11.49 -16.40
CA TYR A 135 -0.51 -12.59 -16.40
C TYR A 135 -1.72 -12.30 -17.30
N LEU A 136 -2.43 -11.19 -17.08
CA LEU A 136 -3.62 -10.85 -17.86
C LEU A 136 -3.32 -10.77 -19.36
N ASN A 137 -2.22 -10.12 -19.73
CA ASN A 137 -1.80 -10.05 -21.13
C ASN A 137 -1.48 -11.44 -21.71
N THR A 138 -0.77 -12.28 -20.96
CA THR A 138 -0.42 -13.64 -21.41
C THR A 138 -1.68 -14.50 -21.57
N LEU A 139 -2.62 -14.42 -20.64
CA LEU A 139 -3.90 -15.12 -20.72
C LEU A 139 -4.72 -14.65 -21.91
N LYS A 140 -4.83 -13.33 -22.11
CA LYS A 140 -5.54 -12.73 -23.25
C LYS A 140 -4.99 -13.21 -24.59
N ILE A 141 -3.67 -13.27 -24.73
CA ILE A 141 -3.00 -13.82 -25.91
C ILE A 141 -3.36 -15.30 -26.10
N ALA A 142 -3.34 -16.11 -25.04
CA ALA A 142 -3.70 -17.53 -25.12
C ALA A 142 -5.15 -17.74 -25.59
N VAL A 143 -6.09 -16.97 -25.04
CA VAL A 143 -7.51 -17.03 -25.40
C VAL A 143 -7.74 -16.58 -26.84
N ILE A 144 -7.10 -15.49 -27.28
CA ILE A 144 -7.18 -15.01 -28.67
C ILE A 144 -6.62 -16.06 -29.63
N TYR A 145 -5.49 -16.68 -29.29
CA TYR A 145 -4.88 -17.72 -30.09
C TYR A 145 -5.83 -18.91 -30.28
N GLU A 146 -6.38 -19.46 -29.18
CA GLU A 146 -7.36 -20.55 -29.26
C GLU A 146 -8.58 -20.16 -30.10
N LYS A 147 -9.16 -18.98 -29.85
CA LYS A 147 -10.33 -18.47 -30.59
C LYS A 147 -10.06 -18.36 -32.09
N SER A 148 -8.86 -17.94 -32.48
CA SER A 148 -8.47 -17.76 -33.89
C SER A 148 -8.01 -19.06 -34.57
N SER A 149 -7.82 -20.13 -33.80
CA SER A 149 -7.36 -21.43 -34.30
C SER A 149 -8.49 -22.19 -34.98
N SER A 150 -8.14 -23.17 -35.83
CA SER A 150 -9.11 -24.04 -36.51
C SER A 150 -9.88 -25.02 -35.59
N GLY A 151 -9.71 -24.90 -34.28
CA GLY A 151 -10.29 -25.75 -33.25
C GLY A 151 -9.26 -26.18 -32.20
N TYR A 152 -9.75 -26.52 -31.00
CA TYR A 152 -8.89 -26.92 -29.87
C TYR A 152 -8.08 -28.19 -30.19
N GLU A 153 -8.74 -29.28 -30.59
CA GLU A 153 -8.08 -30.58 -30.80
C GLU A 153 -6.96 -30.53 -31.85
N SER A 154 -7.15 -29.79 -32.94
CA SER A 154 -6.15 -29.67 -34.00
C SER A 154 -4.92 -28.84 -33.60
N ASN A 155 -5.03 -27.98 -32.57
CA ASN A 155 -3.98 -27.05 -32.15
C ASN A 155 -3.62 -27.23 -30.67
N LYS A 156 -4.01 -28.37 -30.08
CA LYS A 156 -4.00 -28.62 -28.64
C LYS A 156 -2.65 -28.35 -27.99
N GLN A 157 -1.58 -28.82 -28.62
CA GLN A 157 -0.23 -28.67 -28.07
C GLN A 157 0.15 -27.19 -27.84
N ASP A 158 -0.10 -26.33 -28.83
CA ASP A 158 0.25 -24.90 -28.75
C ASP A 158 -0.73 -24.15 -27.84
N ILE A 159 -2.01 -24.50 -27.88
CA ILE A 159 -3.03 -23.93 -26.99
C ILE A 159 -2.68 -24.23 -25.53
N ASP A 160 -2.46 -25.50 -25.19
CA ASP A 160 -2.14 -25.93 -23.82
C ASP A 160 -0.83 -25.32 -23.33
N LYS A 161 0.17 -25.17 -24.22
CA LYS A 161 1.42 -24.47 -23.91
C LYS A 161 1.18 -22.99 -23.56
N ASN A 162 0.36 -22.28 -24.33
CA ASN A 162 0.05 -20.87 -24.10
C ASN A 162 -0.69 -20.67 -22.77
N TYR A 163 -1.68 -21.51 -22.46
CA TYR A 163 -2.36 -21.48 -21.18
C TYR A 163 -1.43 -21.86 -20.02
N SER A 164 -0.63 -22.90 -20.17
CA SER A 164 0.35 -23.30 -19.14
C SER A 164 1.31 -22.15 -18.81
N ASN A 165 1.77 -21.42 -19.84
CA ASN A 165 2.57 -20.22 -19.63
C ASN A 165 1.78 -19.14 -18.87
N ALA A 166 0.54 -18.84 -19.26
CA ALA A 166 -0.30 -17.88 -18.54
C ALA A 166 -0.48 -18.25 -17.06
N TYR A 167 -0.84 -19.51 -16.76
CA TYR A 167 -1.05 -19.95 -15.38
C TYR A 167 0.23 -20.04 -14.56
N SER A 168 1.39 -20.24 -15.19
CA SER A 168 2.67 -20.06 -14.50
C SER A 168 2.84 -18.62 -14.01
N LYS A 169 2.42 -17.62 -14.79
CA LYS A 169 2.46 -16.21 -14.38
C LYS A 169 1.45 -15.89 -13.29
N LEU A 170 0.28 -16.51 -13.30
CA LEU A 170 -0.67 -16.39 -12.18
C LEU A 170 -0.04 -16.90 -10.88
N LYS A 171 0.69 -18.02 -10.93
CA LYS A 171 1.42 -18.55 -9.77
C LYS A 171 2.50 -17.59 -9.26
N ASP A 172 3.22 -16.92 -10.16
CA ASP A 172 4.19 -15.88 -9.80
C ASP A 172 3.50 -14.73 -9.04
N VAL A 173 2.31 -14.31 -9.48
CA VAL A 173 1.50 -13.27 -8.81
C VAL A 173 1.08 -13.72 -7.42
N GLN A 174 0.52 -14.94 -7.29
CA GLN A 174 0.08 -15.49 -6.01
C GLN A 174 1.24 -15.56 -5.02
N THR A 175 2.38 -16.10 -5.44
CA THR A 175 3.60 -16.18 -4.62
C THR A 175 4.04 -14.79 -4.15
N SER A 176 4.08 -13.82 -5.06
CA SER A 176 4.46 -12.44 -4.71
C SER A 176 3.48 -11.78 -3.74
N LEU A 177 2.18 -12.04 -3.88
CA LEU A 177 1.15 -11.51 -2.97
C LEU A 177 1.25 -12.15 -1.58
N ASP A 178 1.46 -13.46 -1.51
CA ASP A 178 1.61 -14.18 -0.24
C ASP A 178 2.87 -13.72 0.52
N THR A 179 4.00 -13.52 -0.19
CA THR A 179 5.20 -12.92 0.41
C THR A 179 4.92 -11.53 1.00
N LEU A 180 4.13 -10.70 0.30
CA LEU A 180 3.76 -9.37 0.81
C LEU A 180 2.88 -9.49 2.05
N LYS A 181 1.83 -10.32 2.03
CA LYS A 181 0.93 -10.51 3.17
C LYS A 181 1.69 -10.95 4.42
N ASN A 182 2.58 -11.94 4.28
CA ASN A 182 3.43 -12.44 5.35
C ASN A 182 4.46 -11.42 5.88
N SER A 183 4.69 -10.31 5.17
CA SER A 183 5.61 -9.24 5.60
C SER A 183 4.92 -8.09 6.34
N ILE A 184 3.58 -8.06 6.27
CA ILE A 184 2.72 -7.09 6.94
C ILE A 184 2.29 -7.62 8.33
N ASP A 185 2.10 -8.94 8.44
CA ASP A 185 1.89 -9.68 9.70
C ASP A 185 3.13 -9.69 10.60
#